data_AF-A0A645FSW8-F1
#
_entry.id   AF-A0A645FSW8-F1
#
_cell.length_a   1.000
_cell.length_b   1.000
_cell.length_c   1.000
_cell.angle_alpha   90.00
_cell.angle_beta   90.00
_cell.angle_gamma   90.00
#
_symmetry.space_group_name_H-M   'P 1'
#
loop_
_entity.id
_entity.type
_entity.pdbx_description
1 polymer ?
#
loop_
_entity_poly.entity_id
_entity_poly.type
_entity_poly.pdbx_seq_one_letter_code
_entity_poly.pdbx_strand_id
1 'polypeptide(L)' 'MMLRFSLGQEAAALKIEAAVQKVLADGLRTADIYSEGTTKVSTREMGDAVVKALAEV' A
#
# COMPACT_ATOMS: atom_id res chain seq x y z
N MET A 1 2.57 11.54 0.16
CA MET A 1 2.61 12.96 -0.29
C MET A 1 2.65 13.96 0.86
N MET A 2 1.63 14.06 1.74
CA MET A 2 1.61 15.00 2.88
C MET A 2 2.87 14.94 3.75
N LEU A 3 3.31 13.73 4.13
CA LEU A 3 4.53 13.53 4.93
C LEU A 3 5.76 14.16 4.27
N ARG A 4 5.96 13.92 2.98
CA ARG A 4 7.08 14.46 2.19
C ARG A 4 7.02 15.99 2.09
N PHE A 5 5.90 16.53 1.60
CA PHE A 5 5.86 17.94 1.17
C PHE A 5 5.37 18.92 2.24
N SER A 6 4.50 18.49 3.14
CA SER A 6 3.93 19.38 4.17
C SER A 6 4.65 19.26 5.50
N LEU A 7 5.24 18.10 5.79
CA LEU A 7 5.82 17.79 7.11
C LEU A 7 7.33 17.49 7.05
N GLY A 8 7.95 17.45 5.87
CA GLY A 8 9.38 17.18 5.71
C GLY A 8 9.82 15.78 6.16
N GLN A 9 8.90 14.83 6.27
CA GLN A 9 9.13 13.46 6.76
C GLN A 9 9.34 12.48 5.60
N GLU A 10 10.49 12.59 4.93
CA GLU A 10 10.82 11.75 3.77
C GLU A 10 10.85 10.25 4.11
N ALA A 11 11.51 9.87 5.22
CA ALA A 11 11.62 8.47 5.62
C ALA A 11 10.25 7.83 5.87
N ALA A 12 9.32 8.54 6.52
CA ALA A 12 7.97 8.05 6.75
C ALA A 12 7.17 7.95 5.44
N ALA A 13 7.35 8.90 4.51
CA ALA A 13 6.72 8.85 3.19
C ALA A 13 7.19 7.62 2.39
N LEU A 14 8.51 7.40 2.33
CA LEU A 14 9.10 6.24 1.65
C LEU A 14 8.62 4.92 2.24
N LYS A 15 8.48 4.85 3.58
CA LYS A 15 8.01 3.64 4.25
C LYS A 15 6.58 3.26 3.84
N ILE A 16 5.68 4.25 3.72
CA ILE A 16 4.31 4.03 3.23
C ILE A 16 4.33 3.64 1.74
N GLU A 17 5.13 4.31 0.92
CA GLU A 17 5.26 4.01 -0.52
C GLU A 17 5.75 2.56 -0.73
N ALA A 18 6.74 2.11 0.04
CA ALA A 18 7.25 0.74 -0.01
C ALA A 18 6.20 -0.30 0.45
N ALA A 19 5.44 -0.01 1.51
CA ALA A 19 4.38 -0.89 1.98
C ALA A 19 3.28 -1.09 0.91
N VAL A 20 2.87 -0.01 0.23
CA VAL A 20 1.90 -0.09 -0.87
C VAL A 20 2.47 -0.89 -2.05
N GLN A 21 3.74 -0.64 -2.42
CA GLN A 21 4.41 -1.42 -3.49
C GLN A 21 4.46 -2.91 -3.16
N LYS A 22 4.78 -3.28 -1.92
CA LYS A 22 4.78 -4.68 -1.45
C LYS A 22 3.40 -5.33 -1.60
N VAL A 23 2.35 -4.70 -1.11
CA VAL A 23 0.97 -5.22 -1.22
C VAL A 23 0.55 -5.40 -2.68
N LEU A 24 0.95 -4.48 -3.56
CA LEU A 24 0.68 -4.61 -4.99
C LEU A 24 1.52 -5.72 -5.64
N ALA A 25 2.76 -5.94 -5.20
CA ALA A 25 3.61 -7.05 -5.64
C ALA A 25 3.08 -8.41 -5.16
N ASP A 26 2.45 -8.45 -3.98
CA ASP A 26 1.73 -9.62 -3.44
C ASP A 26 0.43 -9.94 -4.22
N GLY A 27 0.09 -9.12 -5.23
CA GLY A 27 -1.01 -9.37 -6.15
C GLY A 27 -2.38 -8.95 -5.64
N LEU A 28 -2.49 -8.17 -4.56
CA LEU A 28 -3.78 -7.69 -4.05
C LEU A 28 -4.27 -6.49 -4.87
N ARG A 29 -5.53 -6.49 -5.29
CA ARG A 29 -6.14 -5.41 -6.11
C ARG A 29 -7.56 -5.09 -5.65
N THR A 30 -7.89 -3.81 -5.55
CA THR A 30 -9.29 -3.39 -5.43
C THR A 30 -10.01 -3.55 -6.77
N ALA A 31 -11.35 -3.49 -6.75
CA ALA A 31 -12.17 -3.80 -7.93
C ALA A 31 -11.88 -2.92 -9.16
N ASP A 32 -11.42 -1.68 -8.96
CA ASP A 32 -11.10 -0.70 -9.99
C ASP A 32 -9.77 -0.99 -10.74
N ILE A 33 -8.83 -1.71 -10.12
CA ILE A 33 -7.51 -2.03 -10.68
C ILE A 33 -7.26 -3.54 -10.76
N TYR A 34 -8.31 -4.35 -10.63
CA TYR A 34 -8.22 -5.81 -10.71
C TYR A 34 -7.91 -6.28 -12.14
N SER A 35 -7.03 -7.27 -12.23
CA SER A 35 -6.74 -8.01 -13.47
C SER A 35 -6.73 -9.52 -13.20
N GLU A 36 -6.95 -10.33 -14.23
CA GLU A 36 -6.82 -11.79 -14.12
C GLU A 36 -5.44 -12.17 -13.56
N GLY A 37 -5.41 -13.18 -12.68
CA GLY A 37 -4.20 -13.60 -11.97
C GLY A 37 -3.88 -12.79 -10.70
N THR A 38 -4.68 -11.80 -10.35
CA THR A 38 -4.56 -11.05 -9.07
C THR A 38 -5.66 -11.45 -8.07
N THR A 39 -5.51 -11.04 -6.82
CA THR A 39 -6.50 -11.28 -5.77
C THR A 39 -7.35 -10.03 -5.57
N LYS A 40 -8.66 -10.11 -5.87
CA LYS A 40 -9.59 -9.00 -5.65
C LYS A 40 -9.89 -8.84 -4.16
N VAL A 41 -9.72 -7.65 -3.62
CA VAL A 41 -9.96 -7.30 -2.21
C VAL A 41 -10.85 -6.07 -2.07
N SER A 42 -11.49 -5.93 -0.91
CA SER A 42 -12.24 -4.74 -0.51
C SER A 42 -11.31 -3.61 -0.05
N THR A 43 -11.88 -2.40 0.13
CA THR A 43 -11.16 -1.24 0.68
C THR A 43 -10.57 -1.53 2.05
N ARG A 44 -11.30 -2.27 2.90
CA ARG A 44 -10.84 -2.60 4.26
C ARG A 44 -9.66 -3.57 4.21
N GLU A 45 -9.81 -4.64 3.46
CA GLU A 45 -8.75 -5.66 3.32
C GLU A 45 -7.47 -5.07 2.70
N MET A 46 -7.60 -4.16 1.72
CA MET A 46 -6.46 -3.42 1.18
C MET A 46 -5.76 -2.56 2.26
N GLY A 47 -6.54 -1.82 3.06
CA GLY A 47 -6.01 -1.02 4.17
C GLY A 47 -5.28 -1.87 5.21
N ASP A 48 -5.89 -2.99 5.62
CA ASP A 48 -5.31 -3.92 6.59
C ASP A 48 -4.00 -4.54 6.05
N ALA A 49 -3.96 -4.89 4.76
CA ALA A 49 -2.75 -5.38 4.10
C ALA A 49 -1.62 -4.34 4.10
N VAL A 50 -1.94 -3.07 3.80
CA VAL A 50 -0.93 -1.98 3.82
C VAL A 50 -0.41 -1.71 5.22
N VAL A 51 -1.27 -1.70 6.25
CA VAL A 51 -0.85 -1.52 7.65
C VAL A 51 0.04 -2.67 8.09
N LYS A 52 -0.31 -3.91 7.72
CA LYS A 52 0.52 -5.09 8.00
C LYS A 52 1.88 -4.98 7.30
N ALA A 53 1.90 -4.66 6.01
CA ALA A 53 3.14 -4.49 5.26
C ALA A 53 4.02 -3.38 5.89
N LEU A 54 3.43 -2.27 6.32
CA LEU A 54 4.15 -1.17 6.97
C LEU A 54 4.87 -1.58 8.27
N ALA A 55 4.37 -2.59 8.98
CA ALA A 55 5.04 -3.13 10.17
C ALA A 55 6.23 -4.06 9.83
N GLU A 56 6.29 -4.55 8.59
CA GLU A 56 7.30 -5.49 8.12
C GLU A 56 8.44 -4.83 7.32
N VAL A 57 8.21 -3.63 6.74
CA VAL A 57 9.24 -2.80 6.08
C VAL A 57 9.96 -1.90 7.09
#